data_AF-A0A182TMJ2-F1
#
_entry.id   AF-A0A182TMJ2-F1
#
_cell.length_a   1.000
_cell.length_b   1.000
_cell.length_c   1.000
_cell.angle_alpha   90.00
_cell.angle_beta   90.00
_cell.angle_gamma   90.00
#
_symmetry.space_group_name_H-M   'P 1'
#
loop_
_entity.id
_entity.type
_entity.pdbx_description
1 polymer ?
#
loop_
_entity_poly.entity_id
_entity_poly.type
_entity_poly.pdbx_seq_one_letter_code
_entity_poly.pdbx_strand_id
1 'polypeptide(L)'
;MILKMAIPNTVWYQTRSIVSSVTANTAAATAALDRVPKVVEFRTPEQTVANHTRATLGRYYTVPGDVRKKIFAHGGLPKSFERQIKTFNECSLMVRRPAVEIMEYLQRTDFARPVNRFVLHGEDGVGKSLVLAHLLHYGFQQQYVLIHVPWVPNWMKRAKEIANSASHEGSIDLPLDGAAWLVHFKSQNGPLIKSLGLTVSREYVWTKRETTPAGAPLMELVEHGINRAKFSCDTIAALVEELKQHASAGRARAMVVIDGYNAFFQPHTRLLTEAKARITPDQITLTKPFLSITRNDWTNGVCVVTVDQMVKEFKHTAAGRQSSAVAGPAKLQEPSLALLESRECFEHLDPFVPVSVVGYDDTEYYSCIQYYLERKWIQTNEPGFEEELKLLSCQNPYQLMQLCASL
;
A
#
# COMPACT_ATOMS: atom_id res chain seq x y z
N MET A 1 -51.23 -78.36 -35.29
CA MET A 1 -52.56 -78.69 -34.77
C MET A 1 -53.03 -77.51 -33.92
N ILE A 2 -53.94 -76.72 -34.51
CA ILE A 2 -55.05 -75.97 -33.90
C ILE A 2 -54.75 -74.87 -32.84
N LEU A 3 -54.95 -73.65 -33.34
CA LEU A 3 -55.39 -72.38 -32.77
C LEU A 3 -56.47 -72.41 -31.64
N LYS A 4 -56.42 -71.42 -30.72
CA LYS A 4 -57.52 -70.57 -30.15
C LYS A 4 -57.30 -70.29 -28.66
N MET A 5 -56.98 -69.06 -28.23
CA MET A 5 -57.89 -67.93 -27.93
C MET A 5 -58.96 -68.20 -26.86
N ALA A 6 -58.85 -67.51 -25.71
CA ALA A 6 -59.96 -67.03 -24.90
C ALA A 6 -59.52 -65.86 -23.97
N ILE A 7 -60.13 -64.69 -24.18
CA ILE A 7 -60.29 -63.50 -23.31
C ILE A 7 -61.84 -63.38 -23.22
N PRO A 8 -62.55 -63.01 -22.11
CA PRO A 8 -62.38 -61.74 -21.36
C PRO A 8 -62.79 -61.74 -19.87
N ASN A 9 -62.50 -60.62 -19.17
CA ASN A 9 -63.54 -59.92 -18.41
C ASN A 9 -63.14 -58.46 -18.04
N THR A 10 -63.97 -57.54 -18.54
CA THR A 10 -64.46 -56.27 -17.93
C THR A 10 -63.51 -55.11 -17.59
N VAL A 11 -63.40 -54.20 -18.57
CA VAL A 11 -63.84 -52.78 -18.56
C VAL A 11 -63.95 -52.05 -17.21
N TRP A 12 -63.11 -51.02 -17.03
CA TRP A 12 -63.56 -49.64 -16.78
C TRP A 12 -62.62 -48.65 -17.46
N TYR A 13 -63.19 -47.84 -18.36
CA TYR A 13 -62.59 -46.62 -18.89
C TYR A 13 -62.63 -45.53 -17.81
N GLN A 14 -61.53 -44.81 -17.60
CA GLN A 14 -61.58 -43.35 -17.61
C GLN A 14 -60.21 -42.70 -17.84
N THR A 15 -60.12 -42.12 -19.03
CA THR A 15 -59.24 -41.04 -19.46
C THR A 15 -59.29 -39.82 -18.54
N ARG A 16 -58.11 -39.27 -18.18
CA ARG A 16 -57.70 -37.84 -18.28
C ARG A 16 -56.69 -37.46 -17.17
N SER A 17 -55.45 -37.20 -17.54
CA SER A 17 -54.70 -35.99 -17.16
C SER A 17 -53.35 -35.97 -17.87
N ILE A 18 -53.32 -35.42 -19.09
CA ILE A 18 -52.10 -34.92 -19.73
C ILE A 18 -52.16 -33.40 -19.59
N VAL A 19 -52.10 -32.90 -18.35
CA VAL A 19 -51.89 -31.47 -18.05
C VAL A 19 -51.18 -31.37 -16.69
N SER A 20 -49.94 -31.86 -16.58
CA SER A 20 -49.12 -31.54 -15.40
C SER A 20 -47.61 -31.51 -15.66
N SER A 21 -47.16 -31.55 -16.91
CA SER A 21 -45.73 -31.53 -17.28
C SER A 21 -45.28 -30.27 -18.03
N VAL A 22 -46.16 -29.28 -18.23
CA VAL A 22 -45.82 -28.03 -18.94
C VAL A 22 -45.62 -26.83 -18.00
N THR A 23 -46.09 -26.90 -16.75
CA THR A 23 -45.95 -25.82 -15.75
C THR A 23 -44.67 -25.88 -14.92
N ALA A 24 -43.92 -27.00 -14.95
CA ALA A 24 -42.65 -27.12 -14.22
C ALA A 24 -41.46 -26.45 -14.97
N ASN A 25 -41.56 -26.27 -16.28
CA ASN A 25 -40.48 -25.68 -17.09
C ASN A 25 -40.57 -24.15 -17.23
N THR A 26 -41.70 -23.53 -16.90
CA THR A 26 -41.83 -22.05 -16.90
C THR A 26 -41.39 -21.43 -15.59
N ALA A 27 -41.60 -22.08 -14.44
CA ALA A 27 -41.13 -21.57 -13.14
C ALA A 27 -39.60 -21.61 -12.98
N ALA A 28 -38.93 -22.62 -13.57
CA ALA A 28 -37.47 -22.68 -13.62
C ALA A 28 -36.86 -21.66 -14.62
N ALA A 29 -37.63 -21.24 -15.63
CA ALA A 29 -37.20 -20.25 -16.62
C ALA A 29 -37.38 -18.79 -16.14
N THR A 30 -38.38 -18.50 -15.29
CA THR A 30 -38.57 -17.17 -14.69
C THR A 30 -37.71 -16.92 -13.44
N ALA A 31 -37.31 -17.97 -12.70
CA ALA A 31 -36.36 -17.83 -11.59
C ALA A 31 -34.91 -17.53 -12.04
N ALA A 32 -34.62 -17.63 -13.34
CA ALA A 32 -33.31 -17.32 -13.92
C ALA A 32 -33.14 -15.84 -14.31
N LEU A 33 -34.19 -15.01 -14.20
CA LEU A 33 -34.19 -13.62 -14.67
C LEU A 33 -33.92 -12.57 -13.59
N ASP A 34 -33.76 -12.95 -12.31
CA ASP A 34 -33.45 -12.03 -11.20
C ASP A 34 -32.02 -12.19 -10.64
N ARG A 35 -31.08 -12.70 -11.44
CA ARG A 35 -29.66 -12.60 -11.11
C ARG A 35 -29.15 -11.19 -11.43
N VAL A 36 -29.09 -10.37 -10.38
CA VAL A 36 -28.21 -9.20 -10.12
C VAL A 36 -27.07 -9.06 -11.15
N PRO A 37 -26.79 -7.84 -11.66
CA PRO A 37 -26.10 -7.62 -12.93
C PRO A 37 -24.73 -8.31 -12.98
N LYS A 38 -24.53 -9.12 -14.03
CA LYS A 38 -23.20 -9.52 -14.46
C LYS A 38 -22.39 -8.26 -14.79
N VAL A 39 -21.59 -7.77 -13.85
CA VAL A 39 -20.46 -6.91 -14.20
C VAL A 39 -19.37 -7.84 -14.69
N VAL A 40 -19.28 -7.98 -16.01
CA VAL A 40 -18.51 -9.00 -16.74
C VAL A 40 -16.98 -8.79 -16.67
N GLU A 41 -16.47 -7.71 -16.08
CA GLU A 41 -15.01 -7.51 -16.02
C GLU A 41 -14.58 -6.97 -14.65
N PHE A 42 -14.21 -7.89 -13.75
CA PHE A 42 -13.48 -7.56 -12.52
C PHE A 42 -12.05 -7.10 -12.81
N ARG A 43 -11.55 -7.28 -14.04
CA ARG A 43 -10.32 -6.68 -14.55
C ARG A 43 -10.62 -5.41 -15.34
N THR A 44 -9.70 -4.48 -15.39
CA THR A 44 -9.78 -3.33 -16.29
C THR A 44 -8.77 -3.47 -17.43
N PRO A 45 -9.16 -3.15 -18.69
CA PRO A 45 -8.20 -3.06 -19.79
C PRO A 45 -7.29 -1.83 -19.65
N GLU A 46 -7.71 -0.81 -18.88
CA GLU A 46 -6.94 0.40 -18.65
C GLU A 46 -5.67 0.07 -17.84
N GLN A 47 -4.50 0.19 -18.49
CA GLN A 47 -3.19 0.03 -17.84
C GLN A 47 -2.56 1.37 -17.45
N THR A 48 -3.11 2.48 -17.95
CA THR A 48 -2.64 3.82 -17.61
C THR A 48 -3.29 4.26 -16.32
N VAL A 49 -2.49 4.34 -15.26
CA VAL A 49 -2.97 4.63 -13.91
C VAL A 49 -3.62 6.00 -13.82
N ALA A 50 -3.15 6.97 -14.60
CA ALA A 50 -3.70 8.32 -14.64
C ALA A 50 -5.14 8.40 -15.18
N ASN A 51 -5.57 7.40 -15.94
CA ASN A 51 -6.92 7.32 -16.48
C ASN A 51 -7.88 6.56 -15.56
N HIS A 52 -7.40 6.06 -14.42
CA HIS A 52 -8.26 5.41 -13.44
C HIS A 52 -9.20 6.44 -12.82
N THR A 53 -10.49 6.29 -13.12
CA THR A 53 -11.56 7.15 -12.65
C THR A 53 -12.57 6.34 -11.83
N ARG A 54 -13.66 6.99 -11.41
CA ARG A 54 -14.78 6.34 -10.72
C ARG A 54 -15.38 5.16 -11.49
N ALA A 55 -15.27 5.14 -12.82
CA ALA A 55 -15.76 4.05 -13.65
C ALA A 55 -14.92 2.75 -13.53
N THR A 56 -13.66 2.88 -13.11
CA THR A 56 -12.73 1.75 -12.94
C THR A 56 -12.68 1.20 -11.52
N LEU A 57 -13.45 1.77 -10.58
CA LEU A 57 -13.47 1.35 -9.18
C LEU A 57 -13.87 -0.12 -9.03
N GLY A 58 -13.21 -0.81 -8.09
CA GLY A 58 -13.41 -2.23 -7.83
C GLY A 58 -12.76 -3.16 -8.86
N ARG A 59 -12.19 -2.64 -9.95
CA ARG A 59 -11.53 -3.47 -10.97
C ARG A 59 -10.04 -3.62 -10.71
N TYR A 60 -9.47 -4.74 -11.16
CA TYR A 60 -8.06 -5.05 -11.09
C TYR A 60 -7.32 -4.64 -12.36
N TYR A 61 -6.25 -3.89 -12.21
CA TYR A 61 -5.27 -3.67 -13.27
C TYR A 61 -3.97 -4.40 -12.94
N THR A 62 -3.18 -4.76 -13.95
CA THR A 62 -1.95 -5.53 -13.75
C THR A 62 -0.74 -4.60 -13.92
N VAL A 63 0.10 -4.53 -12.87
CA VAL A 63 1.36 -3.79 -12.94
C VAL A 63 2.35 -4.59 -13.81
N PRO A 64 2.91 -4.02 -14.88
CA PRO A 64 3.90 -4.70 -15.72
C PRO A 64 5.11 -5.16 -14.90
N GLY A 65 5.65 -6.34 -15.21
CA GLY A 65 6.69 -6.98 -14.39
C GLY A 65 8.01 -6.20 -14.35
N ASP A 66 8.34 -5.46 -15.41
CA ASP A 66 9.48 -4.56 -15.50
C ASP A 66 9.28 -3.31 -14.63
N VAL A 67 8.08 -2.71 -14.66
CA VAL A 67 7.71 -1.57 -13.81
C VAL A 67 7.71 -1.98 -12.34
N ARG A 68 7.14 -3.15 -12.02
CA ARG A 68 7.15 -3.71 -10.66
C ARG A 68 8.57 -3.86 -10.12
N LYS A 69 9.50 -4.39 -10.92
CA LYS A 69 10.90 -4.55 -10.52
C LYS A 69 11.58 -3.19 -10.28
N LYS A 70 11.24 -2.15 -11.02
CA LYS A 70 11.80 -0.80 -10.80
C LYS A 70 11.25 -0.14 -9.54
N ILE A 71 9.93 -0.21 -9.32
CA ILE A 71 9.27 0.51 -8.22
C ILE A 71 9.40 -0.25 -6.89
N PHE A 72 9.28 -1.59 -6.91
CA PHE A 72 9.08 -2.39 -5.70
C PHE A 72 10.20 -3.41 -5.41
N ALA A 73 11.35 -3.35 -6.09
CA ALA A 73 12.44 -4.32 -5.86
C ALA A 73 12.97 -4.33 -4.41
N HIS A 74 12.99 -3.16 -3.76
CA HIS A 74 13.54 -3.00 -2.42
C HIS A 74 12.47 -2.67 -1.36
N GLY A 75 11.20 -2.93 -1.67
CA GLY A 75 10.06 -2.78 -0.76
C GLY A 75 8.90 -1.99 -1.35
N GLY A 76 7.86 -1.77 -0.53
CA GLY A 76 6.64 -1.05 -0.89
C GLY A 76 5.41 -1.93 -1.07
N LEU A 77 5.61 -3.24 -1.18
CA LEU A 77 4.54 -4.22 -1.15
C LEU A 77 4.58 -5.00 0.16
N PRO A 78 3.43 -5.24 0.82
CA PRO A 78 3.38 -6.11 1.99
C PRO A 78 3.87 -7.52 1.68
N LYS A 79 4.60 -8.17 2.59
CA LYS A 79 5.14 -9.53 2.40
C LYS A 79 4.07 -10.59 2.10
N SER A 80 2.86 -10.44 2.67
CA SER A 80 1.72 -11.29 2.34
C SER A 80 1.32 -11.15 0.88
N PHE A 81 1.28 -9.93 0.38
CA PHE A 81 0.97 -9.63 -1.01
C PHE A 81 2.10 -10.07 -1.96
N GLU A 82 3.37 -9.92 -1.59
CA GLU A 82 4.50 -10.46 -2.37
C GLU A 82 4.40 -12.00 -2.54
N ARG A 83 3.99 -12.72 -1.48
CA ARG A 83 3.72 -14.16 -1.58
C ARG A 83 2.58 -14.44 -2.54
N GLN A 84 1.48 -13.68 -2.46
CA GLN A 84 0.36 -13.79 -3.38
C GLN A 84 0.78 -13.55 -4.83
N ILE A 85 1.55 -12.50 -5.11
CA ILE A 85 2.11 -12.20 -6.45
C ILE A 85 2.94 -13.36 -6.96
N LYS A 86 3.79 -13.95 -6.10
CA LYS A 86 4.63 -15.09 -6.46
C LYS A 86 3.77 -16.31 -6.82
N THR A 87 2.73 -16.60 -6.05
CA THR A 87 1.81 -17.72 -6.30
C THR A 87 0.99 -17.50 -7.56
N PHE A 88 0.42 -16.30 -7.75
CA PHE A 88 -0.45 -15.97 -8.87
C PHE A 88 0.30 -15.68 -10.17
N ASN A 89 1.63 -15.54 -10.07
CA ASN A 89 2.54 -15.13 -11.13
C ASN A 89 2.15 -13.80 -11.80
N GLU A 90 1.49 -12.91 -11.07
CA GLU A 90 1.12 -11.59 -11.54
C GLU A 90 0.99 -10.58 -10.39
N CYS A 91 1.13 -9.30 -10.70
CA CYS A 91 0.97 -8.21 -9.75
C CYS A 91 -0.27 -7.39 -10.11
N SER A 92 -1.44 -7.87 -9.70
CA SER A 92 -2.70 -7.17 -9.95
C SER A 92 -3.15 -6.40 -8.72
N LEU A 93 -3.42 -5.11 -8.90
CA LEU A 93 -3.89 -4.21 -7.86
C LEU A 93 -5.33 -3.78 -8.17
N MET A 94 -6.18 -3.74 -7.15
CA MET A 94 -7.54 -3.24 -7.29
C MET A 94 -7.56 -1.70 -7.23
N VAL A 95 -8.29 -1.08 -8.15
CA VAL A 95 -8.54 0.36 -8.16
C VAL A 95 -9.54 0.70 -7.07
N ARG A 96 -9.07 1.36 -6.00
CA ARG A 96 -9.89 1.76 -4.86
C ARG A 96 -10.14 3.25 -4.80
N ARG A 97 -11.26 3.64 -4.17
CA ARG A 97 -11.68 5.04 -4.03
C ARG A 97 -10.61 5.97 -3.46
N PRO A 98 -9.88 5.63 -2.39
CA PRO A 98 -8.88 6.54 -1.81
C PRO A 98 -7.73 6.91 -2.77
N ALA A 99 -7.30 5.97 -3.61
CA ALA A 99 -6.27 6.24 -4.60
C ALA A 99 -6.80 7.17 -5.69
N VAL A 100 -8.00 6.89 -6.22
CA VAL A 100 -8.63 7.71 -7.26
C VAL A 100 -8.91 9.12 -6.78
N GLU A 101 -9.37 9.28 -5.53
CA GLU A 101 -9.58 10.58 -4.91
C GLU A 101 -8.29 11.41 -4.85
N ILE A 102 -7.17 10.83 -4.38
CA ILE A 102 -5.88 11.52 -4.35
C ILE A 102 -5.41 11.85 -5.78
N MET A 103 -5.57 10.94 -6.74
CA MET A 103 -5.23 11.21 -8.14
C MET A 103 -6.05 12.36 -8.73
N GLU A 104 -7.37 12.42 -8.46
CA GLU A 104 -8.24 13.53 -8.86
C GLU A 104 -7.76 14.87 -8.25
N TYR A 105 -7.35 14.88 -6.97
CA TYR A 105 -6.77 16.08 -6.36
C TYR A 105 -5.45 16.49 -7.02
N LEU A 106 -4.56 15.53 -7.33
CA LEU A 106 -3.27 15.81 -7.95
C LEU A 106 -3.41 16.39 -9.35
N GLN A 107 -4.37 15.91 -10.14
CA GLN A 107 -4.66 16.44 -11.47
C GLN A 107 -5.13 17.90 -11.45
N ARG A 108 -5.76 18.34 -10.35
CA ARG A 108 -6.28 19.70 -10.16
C ARG A 108 -5.36 20.59 -9.33
N THR A 109 -4.24 20.06 -8.85
CA THR A 109 -3.33 20.78 -7.94
C THR A 109 -2.54 21.84 -8.69
N ASP A 110 -2.49 23.04 -8.11
CA ASP A 110 -1.57 24.10 -8.51
C ASP A 110 -0.20 23.87 -7.87
N PHE A 111 0.76 23.40 -8.66
CA PHE A 111 2.11 23.05 -8.20
C PHE A 111 3.00 24.28 -7.89
N ALA A 112 2.53 25.51 -8.16
CA ALA A 112 3.21 26.73 -7.71
C ALA A 112 2.99 26.98 -6.21
N ARG A 113 1.99 26.34 -5.59
CA ARG A 113 1.68 26.46 -4.16
C ARG A 113 2.52 25.49 -3.31
N PRO A 114 2.58 25.72 -1.99
CA PRO A 114 3.18 24.77 -1.05
C PRO A 114 2.64 23.35 -1.23
N VAL A 115 3.50 22.36 -0.98
CA VAL A 115 3.14 20.96 -1.20
C VAL A 115 1.90 20.51 -0.44
N ASN A 116 1.01 19.82 -1.15
CA ASN A 116 -0.17 19.20 -0.54
C ASN A 116 0.24 17.97 0.28
N ARG A 117 -0.37 17.82 1.46
CA ARG A 117 -0.12 16.70 2.38
C ARG A 117 -1.39 15.89 2.55
N PHE A 118 -1.34 14.62 2.16
CA PHE A 118 -2.44 13.67 2.30
C PHE A 118 -2.08 12.64 3.37
N VAL A 119 -3.01 12.38 4.29
CA VAL A 119 -2.84 11.41 5.38
C VAL A 119 -3.86 10.29 5.19
N LEU A 120 -3.38 9.14 4.76
CA LEU A 120 -4.16 7.90 4.69
C LEU A 120 -4.33 7.32 6.10
N HIS A 121 -5.57 7.16 6.55
CA HIS A 121 -5.88 6.54 7.84
C HIS A 121 -6.96 5.48 7.69
N GLY A 122 -7.01 4.51 8.60
CA GLY A 122 -8.00 3.44 8.58
C GLY A 122 -7.61 2.28 9.50
N GLU A 123 -8.52 1.33 9.64
CA GLU A 123 -8.30 0.11 10.44
C GLU A 123 -7.14 -0.74 9.89
N ASP A 124 -6.69 -1.70 10.67
CA ASP A 124 -5.63 -2.61 10.24
C ASP A 124 -6.16 -3.61 9.20
N GLY A 125 -5.36 -3.85 8.16
CA GLY A 125 -5.74 -4.77 7.09
C GLY A 125 -6.63 -4.19 5.98
N VAL A 126 -7.05 -2.91 6.08
CA VAL A 126 -7.88 -2.24 5.04
C VAL A 126 -7.16 -1.91 3.73
N GLY A 127 -5.86 -2.22 3.62
CA GLY A 127 -5.11 -2.05 2.36
C GLY A 127 -4.45 -0.68 2.15
N LYS A 128 -4.18 0.08 3.21
CA LYS A 128 -3.47 1.39 3.17
C LYS A 128 -2.18 1.33 2.33
N SER A 129 -1.32 0.34 2.59
CA SER A 129 -0.07 0.15 1.84
C SER A 129 -0.28 -0.18 0.36
N LEU A 130 -1.36 -0.88 0.00
CA LEU A 130 -1.67 -1.17 -1.41
C LEU A 130 -2.22 0.08 -2.13
N VAL A 131 -2.94 0.95 -1.42
CA VAL A 131 -3.30 2.29 -1.93
C VAL A 131 -2.04 3.12 -2.19
N LEU A 132 -1.05 3.11 -1.28
CA LEU A 132 0.25 3.75 -1.54
C LEU A 132 0.98 3.14 -2.74
N ALA A 133 0.95 1.82 -2.90
CA ALA A 133 1.55 1.15 -4.05
C ALA A 133 0.90 1.57 -5.38
N HIS A 134 -0.42 1.75 -5.40
CA HIS A 134 -1.14 2.29 -6.56
C HIS A 134 -0.69 3.72 -6.87
N LEU A 135 -0.56 4.59 -5.86
CA LEU A 135 -0.07 5.96 -6.03
C LEU A 135 1.41 6.04 -6.45
N LEU A 136 2.26 5.12 -5.99
CA LEU A 136 3.64 5.00 -6.45
C LEU A 136 3.71 4.66 -7.94
N HIS A 137 2.84 3.76 -8.41
CA HIS A 137 2.76 3.43 -9.83
C HIS A 137 2.27 4.63 -10.67
N TYR A 138 1.29 5.37 -10.15
CA TYR A 138 0.86 6.64 -10.76
C TYR A 138 2.02 7.65 -10.86
N GLY A 139 2.73 7.89 -9.75
CA GLY A 139 3.87 8.80 -9.70
C GLY A 139 4.99 8.41 -10.68
N PHE A 140 5.29 7.11 -10.78
CA PHE A 140 6.26 6.60 -11.74
C PHE A 140 5.85 6.87 -13.20
N GLN A 141 4.59 6.60 -13.57
CA GLN A 141 4.10 6.87 -14.92
C GLN A 141 4.11 8.36 -15.25
N GLN A 142 3.77 9.21 -14.28
CA GLN A 142 3.74 10.68 -14.43
C GLN A 142 5.12 11.35 -14.25
N GLN A 143 6.21 10.57 -14.21
CA GLN A 143 7.58 11.08 -14.09
C GLN A 143 7.82 11.94 -12.83
N TYR A 144 7.22 11.57 -11.71
CA TYR A 144 7.60 12.11 -10.40
C TYR A 144 8.89 11.45 -9.92
N VAL A 145 9.77 12.24 -9.29
CA VAL A 145 10.85 11.73 -8.45
C VAL A 145 10.23 11.18 -7.17
N LEU A 146 10.26 9.85 -7.04
CA LEU A 146 9.67 9.12 -5.93
C LEU A 146 10.59 9.11 -4.72
N ILE A 147 10.11 9.65 -3.61
CA ILE A 147 10.82 9.65 -2.32
C ILE A 147 10.02 8.73 -1.40
N HIS A 148 10.26 7.44 -1.57
CA HIS A 148 9.45 6.39 -0.98
C HIS A 148 10.14 5.72 0.21
N VAL A 149 9.47 5.72 1.37
CA VAL A 149 9.88 4.95 2.55
C VAL A 149 8.89 3.80 2.76
N PRO A 150 9.30 2.54 2.46
CA PRO A 150 8.39 1.39 2.48
C PRO A 150 7.68 1.11 3.78
N TRP A 151 8.36 1.28 4.93
CA TRP A 151 7.76 1.13 6.26
C TRP A 151 8.73 1.65 7.33
N VAL A 152 8.43 2.82 7.90
CA VAL A 152 9.26 3.47 8.92
C VAL A 152 9.52 2.59 10.16
N PRO A 153 8.55 1.82 10.69
CA PRO A 153 8.77 0.97 11.86
C PRO A 153 9.94 0.00 11.77
N ASN A 154 10.41 -0.38 10.59
CA ASN A 154 11.60 -1.22 10.45
C ASN A 154 12.84 -0.55 11.01
N TRP A 155 13.03 0.75 10.77
CA TRP A 155 14.17 1.52 11.27
C TRP A 155 14.15 1.61 12.80
N MET A 156 12.97 1.59 13.42
CA MET A 156 12.82 1.71 14.88
C MET A 156 12.98 0.39 15.65
N LYS A 157 13.03 -0.76 14.94
CA LYS A 157 12.96 -2.09 15.61
C LYS A 157 13.88 -3.16 15.08
N ARG A 158 14.24 -3.07 13.81
CA ARG A 158 15.02 -4.06 13.05
C ARG A 158 16.10 -3.33 12.27
N ALA A 159 16.69 -2.31 12.89
CA ALA A 159 17.89 -1.68 12.36
C ALA A 159 18.96 -2.75 12.19
N LYS A 160 19.58 -2.79 11.02
CA LYS A 160 20.58 -3.81 10.69
C LYS A 160 21.91 -3.53 11.39
N GLU A 161 22.25 -2.26 11.51
CA GLU A 161 23.46 -1.76 12.13
C GLU A 161 23.17 -0.39 12.73
N ILE A 162 23.77 -0.12 13.89
CA ILE A 162 23.69 1.17 14.59
C ILE A 162 25.13 1.65 14.77
N ALA A 163 25.38 2.92 14.46
CA ALA A 163 26.65 3.58 14.70
C ALA A 163 26.42 4.94 15.36
N ASN A 164 27.39 5.42 16.14
CA ASN A 164 27.34 6.79 16.65
C ASN A 164 27.56 7.77 15.48
N SER A 165 26.73 8.80 15.40
CA SER A 165 26.83 9.79 14.34
C SER A 165 28.08 10.65 14.53
N ALA A 166 28.87 10.79 13.46
CA ALA A 166 30.01 11.71 13.46
C ALA A 166 29.58 13.17 13.27
N SER A 167 28.42 13.38 12.66
CA SER A 167 27.91 14.69 12.24
C SER A 167 26.98 15.31 13.29
N HIS A 168 26.29 14.48 14.07
CA HIS A 168 25.36 14.91 15.11
C HIS A 168 25.70 14.28 16.46
N GLU A 169 26.33 15.05 17.35
CA GLU A 169 26.68 14.60 18.69
C GLU A 169 25.43 14.10 19.45
N GLY A 170 25.55 12.94 20.11
CA GLY A 170 24.46 12.29 20.83
C GLY A 170 23.39 11.63 19.96
N SER A 171 23.52 11.66 18.63
CA SER A 171 22.64 10.96 17.69
C SER A 171 23.28 9.66 17.19
N ILE A 172 22.45 8.74 16.72
CA ILE A 172 22.87 7.50 16.07
C ILE A 172 22.52 7.50 14.57
N ASP A 173 23.40 6.93 13.78
CA ASP A 173 23.21 6.65 12.37
C ASP A 173 22.76 5.20 12.18
N LEU A 174 22.06 4.96 11.06
CA LEU A 174 21.69 3.62 10.59
C LEU A 174 22.35 3.34 9.22
N PRO A 175 23.67 3.06 9.16
CA PRO A 175 24.44 3.03 7.92
C PRO A 175 23.90 2.06 6.86
N LEU A 176 23.56 0.83 7.25
CA LEU A 176 23.09 -0.19 6.31
C LEU A 176 21.65 0.05 5.85
N ASP A 177 20.79 0.61 6.70
CA ASP A 177 19.43 0.94 6.35
C ASP A 177 19.38 2.18 5.45
N GLY A 178 20.24 3.18 5.71
CA GLY A 178 20.46 4.33 4.84
C GLY A 178 20.97 3.92 3.47
N ALA A 179 22.03 3.10 3.40
CA ALA A 179 22.55 2.60 2.13
C ALA A 179 21.51 1.77 1.35
N ALA A 180 20.74 0.93 2.05
CA ALA A 180 19.65 0.16 1.43
C ALA A 180 18.54 1.07 0.86
N TRP A 181 18.21 2.16 1.56
CA TRP A 181 17.25 3.15 1.05
C TRP A 181 17.80 3.91 -0.16
N LEU A 182 19.09 4.25 -0.20
CA LEU A 182 19.71 4.88 -1.37
C LEU A 182 19.71 3.95 -2.59
N VAL A 183 19.94 2.64 -2.41
CA VAL A 183 19.79 1.64 -3.48
C VAL A 183 18.34 1.61 -3.99
N HIS A 184 17.37 1.61 -3.06
CA HIS A 184 15.94 1.70 -3.40
C HIS A 184 15.64 2.96 -4.22
N PHE A 185 16.05 4.14 -3.75
CA PHE A 185 15.88 5.41 -4.44
C PHE A 185 16.51 5.41 -5.85
N LYS A 186 17.75 4.89 -5.98
CA LYS A 186 18.45 4.75 -7.27
C LYS A 186 17.68 3.86 -8.25
N SER A 187 17.11 2.76 -7.77
CA SER A 187 16.33 1.83 -8.61
C SER A 187 15.06 2.46 -9.16
N GLN A 188 14.39 3.30 -8.37
CA GLN A 188 13.15 3.96 -8.74
C GLN A 188 13.38 5.15 -9.68
N ASN A 189 14.39 5.99 -9.38
CA ASN A 189 14.52 7.32 -9.97
C ASN A 189 15.73 7.51 -10.89
N GLY A 190 16.67 6.56 -10.92
CA GLY A 190 17.94 6.71 -11.62
C GLY A 190 17.81 7.19 -13.08
N PRO A 191 16.97 6.57 -13.92
CA PRO A 191 16.76 7.03 -15.29
C PRO A 191 16.17 8.44 -15.37
N LEU A 192 15.19 8.77 -14.54
CA LEU A 192 14.53 10.07 -14.51
C LEU A 192 15.50 11.19 -14.10
N ILE A 193 16.25 10.98 -13.01
CA ILE A 193 17.24 11.97 -12.51
C ILE A 193 18.30 12.27 -13.56
N LYS A 194 18.77 11.24 -14.28
CA LYS A 194 19.71 11.42 -15.39
C LYS A 194 19.09 12.19 -16.55
N SER A 195 17.84 11.91 -16.91
CA SER A 195 17.13 12.61 -17.99
C SER A 195 16.87 14.09 -17.67
N LEU A 196 16.61 14.42 -16.40
CA LEU A 196 16.41 15.79 -15.92
C LEU A 196 17.72 16.55 -15.70
N GLY A 197 18.86 15.85 -15.73
CA GLY A 197 20.19 16.45 -15.50
C GLY A 197 20.29 17.15 -14.15
N LEU A 198 19.72 16.55 -13.09
CA LEU A 198 19.78 17.16 -11.75
C LEU A 198 21.21 17.10 -11.22
N THR A 199 21.65 18.22 -10.65
CA THR A 199 23.01 18.43 -10.16
C THR A 199 22.98 18.90 -8.72
N VAL A 200 24.07 18.69 -8.01
CA VAL A 200 24.23 19.16 -6.64
C VAL A 200 24.51 20.68 -6.64
N SER A 201 23.88 21.43 -5.74
CA SER A 201 23.99 22.90 -5.65
C SER A 201 25.25 23.38 -4.93
N ARG A 202 25.75 22.61 -3.96
CA ARG A 202 26.88 22.96 -3.09
C ARG A 202 27.93 21.86 -2.98
N GLU A 203 29.11 22.19 -2.51
CA GLU A 203 30.13 21.19 -2.20
C GLU A 203 29.78 20.43 -0.91
N TYR A 204 29.84 19.09 -0.96
CA TYR A 204 29.70 18.22 0.19
C TYR A 204 31.03 17.56 0.52
N VAL A 205 31.53 17.78 1.74
CA VAL A 205 32.82 17.24 2.19
C VAL A 205 32.56 16.08 3.15
N TRP A 206 32.93 14.86 2.75
CA TRP A 206 32.74 13.64 3.56
C TRP A 206 33.97 13.35 4.42
N THR A 207 35.14 13.50 3.80
CA THR A 207 36.44 13.41 4.47
C THR A 207 37.41 14.42 3.86
N LYS A 208 38.62 14.55 4.42
CA LYS A 208 39.69 15.37 3.82
C LYS A 208 40.09 14.95 2.39
N ARG A 209 39.70 13.75 1.95
CA ARG A 209 40.06 13.18 0.64
C ARG A 209 38.86 12.93 -0.27
N GLU A 210 37.66 12.83 0.29
CA GLU A 210 36.43 12.51 -0.45
C GLU A 210 35.49 13.71 -0.36
N THR A 211 35.27 14.38 -1.48
CA THR A 211 34.31 15.47 -1.64
C THR A 211 33.44 15.25 -2.86
N THR A 212 32.23 15.80 -2.85
CA THR A 212 31.33 15.88 -4.00
C THR A 212 31.20 17.36 -4.37
N PRO A 213 31.79 17.81 -5.49
CA PRO A 213 31.82 19.22 -5.83
C PRO A 213 30.44 19.74 -6.27
N ALA A 214 30.23 21.05 -6.13
CA ALA A 214 29.05 21.72 -6.67
C ALA A 214 28.99 21.51 -8.20
N GLY A 215 27.79 21.26 -8.72
CA GLY A 215 27.56 20.96 -10.13
C GLY A 215 27.71 19.49 -10.51
N ALA A 216 28.18 18.62 -9.61
CA ALA A 216 28.23 17.18 -9.85
C ALA A 216 26.81 16.60 -10.07
N PRO A 217 26.64 15.56 -10.90
CA PRO A 217 25.35 14.88 -11.05
C PRO A 217 24.80 14.36 -9.72
N LEU A 218 23.50 14.54 -9.48
CA LEU A 218 22.86 14.12 -8.23
C LEU A 218 22.99 12.61 -7.98
N MET A 219 23.13 11.81 -9.04
CA MET A 219 23.35 10.36 -8.91
C MET A 219 24.73 10.00 -8.36
N GLU A 220 25.76 10.84 -8.52
CA GLU A 220 27.09 10.59 -7.92
C GLU A 220 27.03 10.71 -6.39
N LEU A 221 26.26 11.68 -5.89
CA LEU A 221 25.96 11.81 -4.47
C LEU A 221 25.30 10.52 -3.93
N VAL A 222 24.29 10.01 -4.64
CA VAL A 222 23.60 8.75 -4.26
C VAL A 222 24.56 7.56 -4.27
N GLU A 223 25.40 7.43 -5.29
CA GLU A 223 26.37 6.35 -5.40
C GLU A 223 27.46 6.42 -4.33
N HIS A 224 27.89 7.62 -3.92
CA HIS A 224 28.79 7.80 -2.80
C HIS A 224 28.22 7.19 -1.52
N GLY A 225 26.98 7.53 -1.14
CA GLY A 225 26.36 7.01 0.07
C GLY A 225 26.06 5.49 0.03
N ILE A 226 25.88 4.91 -1.16
CA ILE A 226 25.77 3.45 -1.33
C ILE A 226 27.12 2.78 -1.12
N ASN A 227 28.18 3.29 -1.74
CA ASN A 227 29.53 2.72 -1.69
C ASN A 227 30.24 2.96 -0.33
N ARG A 228 29.81 3.99 0.40
CA ARG A 228 30.31 4.38 1.72
C ARG A 228 29.15 4.47 2.70
N ALA A 229 28.61 3.30 3.09
CA ALA A 229 27.45 3.21 3.97
C ALA A 229 27.56 4.06 5.26
N LYS A 230 28.78 4.25 5.78
CA LYS A 230 29.06 5.15 6.91
C LYS A 230 28.47 6.56 6.74
N PHE A 231 28.51 7.11 5.53
CA PHE A 231 28.02 8.46 5.22
C PHE A 231 26.61 8.45 4.63
N SER A 232 25.92 7.31 4.62
CA SER A 232 24.63 7.17 3.94
C SER A 232 23.53 8.06 4.54
N CYS A 233 23.48 8.21 5.87
CA CYS A 233 22.48 9.06 6.54
C CYS A 233 22.68 10.55 6.16
N ASP A 234 23.92 11.03 6.17
CA ASP A 234 24.25 12.40 5.75
C ASP A 234 24.01 12.60 4.24
N THR A 235 24.30 11.58 3.43
CA THR A 235 24.01 11.58 1.99
C THR A 235 22.51 11.70 1.74
N ILE A 236 21.66 11.02 2.52
CA ILE A 236 20.20 11.13 2.42
C ILE A 236 19.73 12.52 2.82
N ALA A 237 20.30 13.10 3.88
CA ALA A 237 19.99 14.47 4.28
C ALA A 237 20.30 15.48 3.16
N ALA A 238 21.51 15.38 2.59
CA ALA A 238 21.94 16.16 1.44
C ALA A 238 21.02 15.98 0.23
N LEU A 239 20.74 14.74 -0.15
CA LEU A 239 19.89 14.39 -1.29
C LEU A 239 18.47 14.98 -1.13
N VAL A 240 17.87 14.85 0.04
CA VAL A 240 16.52 15.36 0.31
C VAL A 240 16.49 16.90 0.20
N GLU A 241 17.51 17.59 0.72
CA GLU A 241 17.62 19.04 0.61
C GLU A 241 17.75 19.51 -0.84
N GLU A 242 18.62 18.86 -1.61
CA GLU A 242 18.79 19.11 -3.04
C GLU A 242 17.49 18.86 -3.82
N LEU A 243 16.77 17.77 -3.52
CA LEU A 243 15.48 17.47 -4.16
C LEU A 243 14.42 18.53 -3.85
N LYS A 244 14.36 19.07 -2.62
CA LYS A 244 13.47 20.19 -2.27
C LYS A 244 13.79 21.43 -3.09
N GLN A 245 15.07 21.74 -3.27
CA GLN A 245 15.52 22.87 -4.08
C GLN A 245 15.18 22.70 -5.56
N HIS A 246 15.49 21.54 -6.16
CA HIS A 246 15.14 21.24 -7.56
C HIS A 246 13.64 21.23 -7.79
N ALA A 247 12.86 20.75 -6.82
CA ALA A 247 11.41 20.80 -6.89
C ALA A 247 10.91 22.25 -6.90
N SER A 248 11.35 23.05 -5.93
CA SER A 248 10.95 24.46 -5.80
C SER A 248 11.39 25.32 -6.99
N ALA A 249 12.50 24.94 -7.64
CA ALA A 249 12.99 25.57 -8.88
C ALA A 249 12.22 25.11 -10.15
N GLY A 250 11.23 24.23 -10.02
CA GLY A 250 10.45 23.71 -11.15
C GLY A 250 11.18 22.67 -12.00
N ARG A 251 12.38 22.21 -11.60
CA ARG A 251 13.22 21.28 -12.38
C ARG A 251 12.78 19.83 -12.27
N ALA A 252 12.14 19.44 -11.17
CA ALA A 252 11.66 18.09 -10.95
C ALA A 252 10.34 18.11 -10.17
N ARG A 253 9.38 17.26 -10.51
CA ARG A 253 8.20 17.03 -9.67
C ARG A 253 8.51 15.95 -8.66
N ALA A 254 8.32 16.19 -7.36
CA ALA A 254 8.60 15.20 -6.33
C ALA A 254 7.32 14.63 -5.70
N MET A 255 7.32 13.33 -5.44
CA MET A 255 6.24 12.63 -4.74
C MET A 255 6.82 11.89 -3.54
N VAL A 256 6.54 12.39 -2.35
CA VAL A 256 6.95 11.78 -1.07
C VAL A 256 5.88 10.79 -0.66
N VAL A 257 6.27 9.53 -0.43
CA VAL A 257 5.36 8.45 -0.05
C VAL A 257 5.95 7.73 1.16
N ILE A 258 5.29 7.81 2.32
CA ILE A 258 5.83 7.22 3.56
C ILE A 258 4.79 6.34 4.24
N ASP A 259 5.11 5.06 4.40
CA ASP A 259 4.26 4.12 5.13
C ASP A 259 4.63 4.05 6.63
N GLY A 260 3.63 4.06 7.51
CA GLY A 260 3.79 4.00 8.96
C GLY A 260 4.42 5.26 9.55
N TYR A 261 4.04 6.44 9.05
CA TYR A 261 4.64 7.73 9.37
C TYR A 261 4.62 8.07 10.86
N ASN A 262 3.58 7.65 11.58
CA ASN A 262 3.44 7.82 13.02
C ASN A 262 4.56 7.16 13.84
N ALA A 263 5.38 6.29 13.26
CA ALA A 263 6.55 5.73 13.92
C ALA A 263 7.67 6.76 14.20
N PHE A 264 7.72 7.88 13.48
CA PHE A 264 8.67 8.96 13.76
C PHE A 264 8.42 9.66 15.10
N PHE A 265 7.20 9.55 15.65
CA PHE A 265 6.79 10.27 16.86
C PHE A 265 6.47 9.31 18.01
N GLN A 266 7.02 8.10 17.96
CA GLN A 266 6.91 7.17 19.09
C GLN A 266 7.77 7.65 20.26
N PRO A 267 7.32 7.45 21.51
CA PRO A 267 8.09 7.87 22.67
C PRO A 267 9.44 7.14 22.77
N HIS A 268 9.49 5.88 22.34
CA HIS A 268 10.70 5.05 22.40
C HIS A 268 10.79 4.12 21.19
N THR A 269 12.02 3.81 20.78
CA THR A 269 12.33 2.76 19.81
C THR A 269 12.66 1.44 20.53
N ARG A 270 12.78 0.34 19.78
CA ARG A 270 13.34 -0.92 20.31
C ARG A 270 14.87 -0.98 20.19
N LEU A 271 15.49 0.06 19.66
CA LEU A 271 16.94 0.15 19.54
C LEU A 271 17.55 0.51 20.89
N LEU A 272 18.74 -0.06 21.13
CA LEU A 272 19.52 0.17 22.34
C LEU A 272 20.90 0.71 21.96
N THR A 273 21.39 1.66 22.73
CA THR A 273 22.81 2.09 22.66
C THR A 273 23.74 0.99 23.18
N GLU A 274 25.05 1.17 22.99
CA GLU A 274 26.07 0.33 23.63
C GLU A 274 25.90 0.26 25.16
N ALA A 275 25.47 1.36 25.77
CA ALA A 275 25.16 1.46 27.20
C ALA A 275 23.80 0.83 27.57
N LYS A 276 23.12 0.14 26.65
CA LYS A 276 21.77 -0.45 26.81
C LYS A 276 20.67 0.55 27.14
N ALA A 277 20.90 1.85 26.90
CA ALA A 277 19.87 2.87 27.02
C ALA A 277 18.95 2.84 25.79
N ARG A 278 17.65 3.05 26.00
CA ARG A 278 16.67 3.17 24.91
C ARG A 278 16.83 4.49 24.18
N ILE A 279 16.66 4.44 22.87
CA ILE A 279 16.83 5.57 21.96
C ILE A 279 15.45 6.07 21.53
N THR A 280 15.30 7.39 21.39
CA THR A 280 14.08 8.00 20.81
C THR A 280 14.25 8.17 19.30
N PRO A 281 13.14 8.23 18.51
CA PRO A 281 13.23 8.46 17.07
C PRO A 281 14.01 9.73 16.67
N ASP A 282 13.96 10.79 17.49
CA ASP A 282 14.66 12.06 17.24
C ASP A 282 16.19 11.93 17.30
N GLN A 283 16.68 10.96 18.08
CA GLN A 283 18.10 10.64 18.17
C GLN A 283 18.61 9.85 16.96
N ILE A 284 17.73 9.36 16.09
CA ILE A 284 18.11 8.66 14.86
C ILE A 284 18.27 9.68 13.74
N THR A 285 19.47 9.88 13.22
CA THR A 285 19.73 10.90 12.18
C THR A 285 18.95 10.64 10.89
N LEU A 286 18.73 9.38 10.53
CA LEU A 286 17.97 8.98 9.34
C LEU A 286 16.52 9.49 9.33
N THR A 287 15.93 9.81 10.48
CA THR A 287 14.53 10.29 10.55
C THR A 287 14.40 11.76 10.13
N LYS A 288 15.43 12.57 10.41
CA LYS A 288 15.41 14.03 10.23
C LYS A 288 15.14 14.47 8.78
N PRO A 289 15.76 13.86 7.74
CA PRO A 289 15.48 14.23 6.35
C PRO A 289 14.02 13.98 5.96
N PHE A 290 13.43 12.87 6.41
CA PHE A 290 12.04 12.52 6.07
C PHE A 290 11.02 13.37 6.82
N LEU A 291 11.34 13.83 8.03
CA LEU A 291 10.56 14.88 8.71
C LEU A 291 10.70 16.23 8.00
N SER A 292 11.91 16.57 7.53
CA SER A 292 12.15 17.83 6.82
C SER A 292 11.40 17.93 5.48
N ILE A 293 11.31 16.83 4.73
CA ILE A 293 10.65 16.83 3.41
C ILE A 293 9.12 16.81 3.50
N THR A 294 8.54 16.34 4.60
CA THR A 294 7.08 16.37 4.81
C THR A 294 6.56 17.69 5.35
N ARG A 295 7.43 18.69 5.56
CA ARG A 295 7.03 20.08 5.80
C ARG A 295 6.53 20.73 4.51
N ASN A 296 5.71 21.77 4.66
CA ASN A 296 5.11 22.53 3.56
C ASN A 296 5.94 23.77 3.17
N ASP A 297 7.26 23.73 3.35
CA ASP A 297 8.20 24.83 3.08
C ASP A 297 8.75 24.83 1.64
N TRP A 298 8.22 23.97 0.76
CA TRP A 298 8.64 23.80 -0.63
C TRP A 298 7.43 23.60 -1.56
N THR A 299 7.65 23.70 -2.88
CA THR A 299 6.59 23.66 -3.91
C THR A 299 6.88 22.57 -4.95
N ASN A 300 5.97 22.39 -5.92
CA ASN A 300 6.11 21.44 -7.04
C ASN A 300 6.24 19.96 -6.61
N GLY A 301 5.49 19.58 -5.59
CA GLY A 301 5.40 18.20 -5.14
C GLY A 301 4.17 17.88 -4.31
N VAL A 302 4.13 16.65 -3.83
CA VAL A 302 3.08 16.13 -2.94
C VAL A 302 3.69 15.22 -1.88
N CYS A 303 3.12 15.23 -0.69
CA CYS A 303 3.37 14.26 0.36
C CYS A 303 2.13 13.40 0.59
N VAL A 304 2.29 12.08 0.51
CA VAL A 304 1.27 11.10 0.89
C VAL A 304 1.85 10.20 1.97
N VAL A 305 1.24 10.21 3.15
CA VAL A 305 1.70 9.44 4.31
C VAL A 305 0.58 8.56 4.84
N THR A 306 0.91 7.43 5.47
CA THR A 306 -0.07 6.60 6.19
C THR A 306 0.15 6.66 7.70
N VAL A 307 -0.95 6.52 8.43
CA VAL A 307 -0.94 6.20 9.86
C VAL A 307 -1.29 4.73 10.02
N ASP A 308 -0.44 4.00 10.75
CA ASP A 308 -0.56 2.55 10.94
C ASP A 308 -0.80 2.23 12.42
N GLN A 309 -1.85 1.45 12.75
CA GLN A 309 -2.15 1.11 14.14
C GLN A 309 -1.23 0.00 14.67
N MET A 310 -0.55 -0.75 13.80
CA MET A 310 0.48 -1.73 14.23
C MET A 310 1.67 -1.03 14.93
N VAL A 311 1.79 0.28 14.77
CA VAL A 311 2.73 1.16 15.49
C VAL A 311 2.34 1.33 16.98
N LYS A 312 1.13 0.95 17.39
CA LYS A 312 0.69 1.00 18.80
C LYS A 312 1.26 -0.12 19.68
N GLU A 313 1.51 -1.30 19.11
CA GLU A 313 2.06 -2.46 19.84
C GLU A 313 3.43 -2.17 20.52
N PHE A 314 4.09 -1.09 20.10
CA PHE A 314 5.33 -0.59 20.68
C PHE A 314 5.13 0.03 22.07
N LYS A 315 3.96 0.62 22.38
CA LYS A 315 3.67 1.22 23.69
C LYS A 315 3.52 0.14 24.78
N HIS A 316 2.82 -0.95 24.48
CA HIS A 316 2.49 -1.99 25.46
C HIS A 316 3.59 -3.02 25.69
N THR A 317 4.53 -3.21 24.75
CA THR A 317 5.67 -4.13 24.95
C THR A 317 6.77 -3.61 25.90
N ALA A 318 6.69 -2.34 26.33
CA ALA A 318 7.54 -1.77 27.35
C ALA A 318 7.09 -2.09 28.79
N ALA A 319 5.80 -2.37 28.99
CA ALA A 319 5.29 -3.03 30.18
C ALA A 319 5.40 -4.54 29.96
N GLY A 320 5.84 -5.30 30.97
CA GLY A 320 6.18 -6.72 30.83
C GLY A 320 5.12 -7.56 30.10
N ARG A 321 5.59 -8.62 29.42
CA ARG A 321 4.78 -9.63 28.72
C ARG A 321 3.56 -10.09 29.54
N GLN A 322 2.41 -9.47 29.31
CA GLN A 322 1.06 -9.92 29.57
C GLN A 322 0.20 -9.17 28.53
N SER A 323 -0.61 -9.76 27.65
CA SER A 323 -1.18 -11.08 27.56
C SER A 323 -1.42 -11.43 26.08
N SER A 324 -1.27 -12.72 25.75
CA SER A 324 -2.15 -13.36 24.78
C SER A 324 -3.53 -13.50 25.44
N ALA A 325 -4.60 -13.26 24.69
CA ALA A 325 -6.02 -13.34 25.08
C ALA A 325 -6.53 -12.20 25.99
N VAL A 326 -7.35 -11.30 25.42
CA VAL A 326 -8.83 -11.26 25.52
C VAL A 326 -9.28 -10.12 24.61
N ALA A 327 -9.90 -10.45 23.48
CA ALA A 327 -10.68 -9.50 22.70
C ALA A 327 -11.96 -9.19 23.50
N GLY A 328 -11.92 -8.14 24.33
CA GLY A 328 -13.11 -7.51 24.88
C GLY A 328 -13.88 -6.76 23.80
N PRO A 329 -15.17 -6.43 24.01
CA PRO A 329 -16.03 -5.92 22.96
C PRO A 329 -15.45 -4.61 22.41
N ALA A 330 -15.49 -4.47 21.09
CA ALA A 330 -15.02 -3.33 20.34
C ALA A 330 -15.39 -2.02 21.06
N LYS A 331 -14.39 -1.35 21.64
CA LYS A 331 -14.56 0.05 22.05
C LYS A 331 -14.98 0.80 20.79
N LEU A 332 -16.15 1.42 20.88
CA LEU A 332 -16.78 2.28 19.89
C LEU A 332 -15.73 3.10 19.13
N GLN A 333 -15.83 3.05 17.80
CA GLN A 333 -15.03 3.77 16.81
C GLN A 333 -14.71 5.20 17.26
N GLU A 334 -13.51 5.41 17.77
CA GLU A 334 -12.95 6.76 17.81
C GLU A 334 -12.50 7.13 16.39
N PRO A 335 -12.81 8.36 15.94
CA PRO A 335 -12.51 8.77 14.58
C PRO A 335 -11.01 8.60 14.34
N SER A 336 -10.66 7.93 13.24
CA SER A 336 -9.31 7.53 12.86
C SER A 336 -8.28 8.66 12.74
N LEU A 337 -8.69 9.92 12.91
CA LEU A 337 -7.82 11.08 13.10
C LEU A 337 -7.27 11.23 14.53
N ALA A 338 -7.99 10.71 15.54
CA ALA A 338 -7.48 10.54 16.90
C ALA A 338 -6.30 9.53 16.96
N LEU A 339 -6.04 8.81 15.86
CA LEU A 339 -4.87 7.93 15.66
C LEU A 339 -3.60 8.68 15.25
N LEU A 340 -3.64 10.00 15.02
CA LEU A 340 -2.44 10.84 15.12
C LEU A 340 -2.06 10.90 16.61
N GLU A 341 -1.57 9.77 17.11
CA GLU A 341 -1.53 9.45 18.54
C GLU A 341 -0.65 10.39 19.37
N SER A 342 0.29 11.06 18.71
CA SER A 342 1.09 12.12 19.32
C SER A 342 0.65 13.46 18.76
N ARG A 343 0.40 14.39 19.68
CA ARG A 343 0.16 15.81 19.37
C ARG A 343 1.22 16.37 18.41
N GLU A 344 2.47 15.95 18.58
CA GLU A 344 3.61 16.31 17.74
C GLU A 344 3.45 15.86 16.28
N CYS A 345 2.93 14.64 16.03
CA CYS A 345 2.68 14.15 14.67
C CYS A 345 1.59 14.97 13.99
N PHE A 346 0.53 15.30 14.72
CA PHE A 346 -0.55 16.16 14.23
C PHE A 346 -0.01 17.56 13.90
N GLU A 347 0.69 18.20 14.84
CA GLU A 347 1.26 19.55 14.68
C GLU A 347 2.27 19.61 13.53
N HIS A 348 3.05 18.55 13.31
CA HIS A 348 3.99 18.49 12.19
C HIS A 348 3.30 18.44 10.82
N LEU A 349 2.16 17.75 10.73
CA LEU A 349 1.42 17.57 9.48
C LEU A 349 0.36 18.65 9.24
N ASP A 350 -0.01 19.45 10.23
CA ASP A 350 -1.04 20.47 10.13
C ASP A 350 -0.60 21.66 9.24
N PRO A 351 -1.41 22.12 8.25
CA PRO A 351 -2.63 21.52 7.70
C PRO A 351 -2.38 20.35 6.72
N PHE A 352 -3.26 19.36 6.74
CA PHE A 352 -3.28 18.21 5.82
C PHE A 352 -4.70 17.79 5.43
N VAL A 353 -4.80 16.98 4.38
CA VAL A 353 -6.06 16.37 3.90
C VAL A 353 -6.14 14.93 4.43
N PRO A 354 -7.06 14.62 5.35
CA PRO A 354 -7.31 13.25 5.79
C PRO A 354 -8.05 12.47 4.72
N VAL A 355 -7.58 11.27 4.40
CA VAL A 355 -8.20 10.37 3.43
C VAL A 355 -8.45 9.02 4.11
N SER A 356 -9.73 8.68 4.25
CA SER A 356 -10.16 7.45 4.93
C SER A 356 -10.05 6.24 4.01
N VAL A 357 -9.37 5.19 4.49
CA VAL A 357 -9.31 3.88 3.85
C VAL A 357 -10.14 2.90 4.66
N VAL A 358 -11.24 2.45 4.08
CA VAL A 358 -12.20 1.52 4.71
C VAL A 358 -12.07 0.11 4.13
N GLY A 359 -12.80 -0.85 4.72
CA GLY A 359 -13.00 -2.18 4.15
C GLY A 359 -13.63 -2.13 2.75
N TYR A 360 -13.76 -3.29 2.12
CA TYR A 360 -14.36 -3.39 0.79
C TYR A 360 -15.85 -3.02 0.82
N ASP A 361 -16.29 -2.31 -0.20
CA ASP A 361 -17.71 -2.26 -0.52
C ASP A 361 -18.15 -3.57 -1.21
N ASP A 362 -19.44 -3.72 -1.48
CA ASP A 362 -19.99 -4.95 -2.07
C ASP A 362 -19.41 -5.23 -3.47
N THR A 363 -19.09 -4.18 -4.22
CA THR A 363 -18.55 -4.30 -5.58
C THR A 363 -17.06 -4.68 -5.57
N GLU A 364 -16.28 -4.06 -4.68
CA GLU A 364 -14.88 -4.39 -4.43
C GLU A 364 -14.75 -5.82 -3.88
N TYR A 365 -15.64 -6.21 -2.96
CA TYR A 365 -15.70 -7.56 -2.40
C TYR A 365 -15.95 -8.61 -3.48
N TYR A 366 -17.01 -8.42 -4.28
CA TYR A 366 -17.34 -9.35 -5.36
C TYR A 366 -16.20 -9.47 -6.38
N SER A 367 -15.60 -8.35 -6.78
CA SER A 367 -14.48 -8.34 -7.72
C SER A 367 -13.25 -9.07 -7.16
N CYS A 368 -12.98 -8.94 -5.87
CA CYS A 368 -11.91 -9.67 -5.18
C CYS A 368 -12.16 -11.19 -5.16
N ILE A 369 -13.41 -11.62 -4.88
CA ILE A 369 -13.77 -13.05 -4.94
C ILE A 369 -13.61 -13.60 -6.36
N GLN A 370 -14.11 -12.88 -7.38
CA GLN A 370 -13.96 -13.29 -8.78
C GLN A 370 -12.48 -13.39 -9.19
N TYR A 371 -11.64 -12.47 -8.73
CA TYR A 371 -10.19 -12.54 -8.94
C TYR A 371 -9.57 -13.80 -8.32
N TYR A 372 -9.95 -14.17 -7.11
CA TYR A 372 -9.46 -15.40 -6.47
C TYR A 372 -9.98 -16.68 -7.14
N LEU A 373 -11.22 -16.68 -7.63
CA LEU A 373 -11.78 -17.79 -8.41
C LEU A 373 -11.07 -17.96 -9.75
N GLU A 374 -10.80 -16.87 -10.48
CA GLU A 374 -10.03 -16.89 -11.74
C GLU A 374 -8.64 -17.49 -11.52
N ARG A 375 -7.99 -17.13 -10.40
CA ARG A 375 -6.66 -17.63 -10.03
C ARG A 375 -6.68 -19.06 -9.48
N LYS A 376 -7.85 -19.70 -9.39
CA LYS A 376 -8.06 -21.00 -8.74
C LYS A 376 -7.48 -21.05 -7.32
N TRP A 377 -7.52 -19.89 -6.65
CA TRP A 377 -7.02 -19.73 -5.29
C TRP A 377 -7.99 -20.30 -4.28
N ILE A 378 -9.29 -20.09 -4.50
CA ILE A 378 -10.36 -20.76 -3.77
C ILE A 378 -10.77 -21.98 -4.60
N GLN A 379 -10.61 -23.18 -4.04
CA GLN A 379 -10.97 -24.42 -4.72
C GLN A 379 -12.29 -25.00 -4.19
N THR A 380 -12.58 -24.80 -2.91
CA THR A 380 -13.80 -25.28 -2.25
C THR A 380 -14.91 -24.24 -2.36
N ASN A 381 -15.85 -24.48 -3.28
CA ASN A 381 -16.95 -23.53 -3.60
C ASN A 381 -18.31 -24.15 -3.28
N GLU A 382 -18.62 -24.35 -1.99
CA GLU A 382 -19.97 -24.74 -1.58
C GLU A 382 -20.97 -23.59 -1.84
N PRO A 383 -22.23 -23.89 -2.19
CA PRO A 383 -23.23 -22.85 -2.43
C PRO A 383 -23.42 -22.01 -1.15
N GLY A 384 -23.23 -20.69 -1.24
CA GLY A 384 -23.32 -19.77 -0.10
C GLY A 384 -21.98 -19.34 0.51
N PHE A 385 -20.85 -19.91 0.06
CA PHE A 385 -19.53 -19.57 0.60
C PHE A 385 -19.20 -18.07 0.52
N GLU A 386 -19.68 -17.37 -0.51
CA GLU A 386 -19.46 -15.94 -0.71
C GLU A 386 -20.08 -15.09 0.42
N GLU A 387 -21.25 -15.47 0.93
CA GLU A 387 -21.93 -14.75 2.01
C GLU A 387 -21.26 -15.02 3.37
N GLU A 388 -20.87 -16.28 3.60
CA GLU A 388 -20.13 -16.66 4.81
C GLU A 388 -18.78 -15.95 4.89
N LEU A 389 -18.01 -15.94 3.80
CA LEU A 389 -16.74 -15.21 3.72
C LEU A 389 -16.93 -13.71 3.93
N LYS A 390 -18.02 -13.13 3.42
CA LYS A 390 -18.32 -11.70 3.58
C LYS A 390 -18.56 -11.37 5.05
N LEU A 391 -19.33 -12.22 5.75
CA LEU A 391 -19.63 -12.07 7.18
C LEU A 391 -18.38 -12.29 8.04
N LEU A 392 -17.62 -13.35 7.80
CA LEU A 392 -16.43 -13.71 8.59
C LEU A 392 -15.28 -12.71 8.43
N SER A 393 -15.10 -12.17 7.22
CA SER A 393 -14.06 -11.17 6.97
C SER A 393 -14.48 -9.76 7.38
N CYS A 394 -15.76 -9.52 7.64
CA CYS A 394 -16.33 -8.17 7.79
C CYS A 394 -15.91 -7.24 6.64
N GLN A 395 -15.75 -7.77 5.42
CA GLN A 395 -15.22 -7.07 4.24
C GLN A 395 -13.82 -6.46 4.46
N ASN A 396 -13.04 -6.92 5.43
CA ASN A 396 -11.65 -6.51 5.61
C ASN A 396 -10.74 -7.25 4.60
N PRO A 397 -9.98 -6.52 3.75
CA PRO A 397 -9.14 -7.10 2.69
C PRO A 397 -8.12 -8.14 3.19
N TYR A 398 -7.44 -7.83 4.29
CA TYR A 398 -6.41 -8.70 4.83
C TYR A 398 -7.01 -9.96 5.47
N GLN A 399 -8.10 -9.81 6.24
CA GLN A 399 -8.79 -10.96 6.83
C GLN A 399 -9.37 -11.86 5.73
N LEU A 400 -9.99 -11.28 4.70
CA LEU A 400 -10.49 -12.03 3.55
C LEU A 400 -9.38 -12.84 2.87
N MET A 401 -8.22 -12.22 2.61
CA MET A 401 -7.06 -12.90 2.04
C MET A 401 -6.58 -14.06 2.93
N GLN A 402 -6.59 -13.90 4.26
CA GLN A 402 -6.20 -14.97 5.19
C GLN A 402 -7.20 -16.13 5.20
N LEU A 403 -8.50 -15.84 5.23
CA LEU A 403 -9.56 -16.85 5.19
C LEU A 403 -9.51 -17.64 3.88
N CYS A 404 -9.33 -16.96 2.75
CA CYS A 404 -9.25 -17.61 1.44
C CYS A 404 -7.95 -18.42 1.24
N ALA A 405 -6.93 -18.24 2.07
CA ALA A 405 -5.64 -18.91 1.86
C ALA A 405 -5.67 -20.43 2.13
N SER A 406 -6.71 -20.92 2.83
CA SER A 406 -6.89 -22.33 3.19
C SER A 406 -8.05 -23.03 2.46
N LEU A 407 -8.69 -22.38 1.48
CA LEU A 407 -9.93 -22.85 0.84
C LEU A 407 -9.76 -23.50 -0.53
#